data_AF-A0A937NN54-F1
#
_entry.id   AF-A0A937NN54-F1
#
_cell.length_a   1.000
_cell.length_b   1.000
_cell.length_c   1.000
_cell.angle_alpha   90.00
_cell.angle_beta   90.00
_cell.angle_gamma   90.00
#
_symmetry.space_group_name_H-M   'P 1'
#
loop_
_entity.id
_entity.type
_entity.pdbx_description
1 polymer ?
#
loop_
_entity_poly.entity_id
_entity_poly.type
_entity_poly.pdbx_seq_one_letter_code
_entity_poly.pdbx_strand_id
1 'polypeptide(L)'
;PIALVERCVLALTNEGDWVFDPYVGVGTSLIAGLMHNRRVMGSEQETKYVDIARERLEKYFDGVLPYRPLGKSVYQPTGKEKIAQIPKEWQSATQRHMGSGTTWGFRH
;
A
#
# COMPACT_ATOMS: atom_id res chain seq x y z
N PRO A 1 -7.96 1.17 -1.54
CA PRO A 1 -7.11 2.26 -0.98
C PRO A 1 -6.31 2.94 -2.10
N ILE A 2 -6.45 4.26 -2.28
CA ILE A 2 -5.73 4.99 -3.35
C ILE A 2 -4.23 5.13 -3.07
N ALA A 3 -3.88 5.22 -1.79
CA ALA A 3 -2.54 5.50 -1.29
C ALA A 3 -1.42 4.57 -1.79
N LEU A 4 -1.71 3.29 -2.02
CA LEU A 4 -0.70 2.35 -2.51
C LEU A 4 -0.36 2.62 -3.98
N VAL A 5 -1.38 2.79 -4.81
CA VAL A 5 -1.21 3.04 -6.24
C VAL A 5 -0.59 4.41 -6.48
N GLU A 6 -1.00 5.39 -5.68
CA GLU A 6 -0.42 6.75 -5.67
C GLU A 6 1.10 6.73 -5.45
N ARG A 7 1.61 5.91 -4.52
CA ARG A 7 3.06 5.75 -4.33
C ARG A 7 3.76 5.19 -5.55
N CYS A 8 3.16 4.20 -6.21
CA CYS A 8 3.74 3.62 -7.44
C CYS A 8 3.79 4.65 -8.57
N VAL A 9 2.71 5.43 -8.77
CA VAL A 9 2.66 6.49 -9.78
C VAL A 9 3.77 7.52 -9.53
N LEU A 10 3.90 8.00 -8.28
CA LEU A 10 4.91 8.99 -7.93
C LEU A 10 6.34 8.46 -8.03
N ALA A 11 6.57 7.17 -7.73
CA ALA A 11 7.90 6.58 -7.77
C ALA A 11 8.39 6.27 -9.19
N LEU A 12 7.47 6.08 -10.15
CA LEU A 12 7.79 5.54 -11.48
C LEU A 12 7.50 6.50 -12.64
N THR A 13 6.88 7.66 -12.39
CA THR A 13 6.49 8.61 -13.44
C THR A 13 6.70 10.05 -13.00
N ASN A 14 6.86 10.95 -13.98
CA ASN A 14 6.85 12.39 -13.79
C ASN A 14 5.48 12.99 -14.16
N GLU A 15 5.30 14.27 -13.85
CA GLU A 15 4.13 15.01 -14.33
C GLU A 15 4.07 15.02 -15.86
N GLY A 16 2.87 14.90 -16.42
CA GLY A 16 2.65 14.81 -17.87
C GLY A 16 2.89 13.44 -18.50
N ASP A 17 3.55 12.51 -17.80
CA ASP A 17 3.75 11.14 -18.29
C ASP A 17 2.42 10.38 -18.42
N TRP A 18 2.45 9.33 -19.23
CA TRP A 18 1.34 8.40 -19.37
C TRP A 18 1.41 7.28 -18.33
N VAL A 19 0.31 7.07 -17.62
CA VAL A 19 0.06 5.88 -16.80
C VAL A 19 -0.96 5.00 -17.52
N PHE A 20 -0.59 3.77 -17.81
CA PHE A 20 -1.48 2.77 -18.39
C PHE A 20 -1.74 1.63 -17.42
N ASP A 21 -3.01 1.31 -17.21
CA ASP A 21 -3.45 0.16 -16.42
C ASP A 21 -4.37 -0.74 -17.26
N PRO A 22 -3.92 -1.92 -17.72
CA PRO A 22 -4.75 -2.83 -18.52
C PRO A 22 -5.84 -3.56 -17.70
N TYR A 23 -5.87 -3.36 -16.37
CA TYR A 23 -6.83 -3.98 -15.45
C TYR A 23 -7.35 -2.94 -14.44
N VAL A 24 -7.92 -1.85 -14.96
CA VAL A 24 -8.26 -0.66 -14.16
C VAL A 24 -9.25 -0.97 -13.04
N GLY A 25 -10.08 -2.00 -13.20
CA GLY A 25 -11.19 -2.31 -12.30
C GLY A 25 -12.05 -1.07 -12.10
N VAL A 26 -12.16 -0.64 -10.84
CA VAL A 26 -12.94 0.54 -10.44
C VAL A 26 -12.18 1.87 -10.56
N GLY A 27 -11.07 1.94 -11.29
CA GLY A 27 -10.43 3.22 -11.68
C GLY A 27 -9.46 3.84 -10.67
N THR A 28 -9.00 3.09 -9.66
CA THR A 28 -8.12 3.66 -8.62
C THR A 28 -6.80 4.19 -9.18
N SER A 29 -6.19 3.48 -10.14
CA SER A 29 -4.93 3.89 -10.79
C SER A 29 -5.09 5.13 -11.66
N LEU A 30 -6.22 5.24 -12.35
CA LEU A 30 -6.55 6.41 -13.19
C LEU A 30 -6.70 7.66 -12.33
N ILE A 31 -7.46 7.57 -11.23
CA ILE A 31 -7.64 8.70 -10.31
C ILE A 31 -6.30 9.10 -9.68
N ALA A 32 -5.46 8.14 -9.27
CA ALA A 32 -4.13 8.44 -8.74
C ALA A 32 -3.24 9.16 -9.75
N GLY A 33 -3.25 8.75 -11.02
CA GLY A 33 -2.53 9.46 -12.08
C GLY A 33 -3.05 10.88 -12.29
N LEU A 34 -4.37 11.05 -12.40
CA LEU A 34 -5.00 12.36 -12.59
C LEU A 34 -4.75 13.33 -11.43
N MET A 35 -4.80 12.84 -10.18
CA MET A 35 -4.49 13.61 -8.97
C MET A 35 -3.09 14.22 -9.00
N HIS A 36 -2.18 13.58 -9.72
CA HIS A 36 -0.78 13.98 -9.81
C HIS A 36 -0.44 14.52 -11.20
N ASN A 37 -1.39 15.05 -11.97
CA ASN A 37 -1.13 15.64 -13.28
C ASN A 37 -0.47 14.67 -14.30
N ARG A 38 -0.77 13.37 -14.23
CA ARG A 38 -0.41 12.39 -15.27
C ARG A 38 -1.57 12.22 -16.24
N ARG A 39 -1.24 11.84 -17.48
CA ARG A 39 -2.22 11.38 -18.47
C ARG A 39 -2.50 9.90 -18.19
N VAL A 40 -3.75 9.48 -18.26
CA VAL A 40 -4.13 8.11 -17.86
C VAL A 40 -4.90 7.40 -18.95
N MET A 41 -4.61 6.12 -19.14
CA MET A 41 -5.38 5.21 -19.98
C MET A 41 -5.54 3.87 -19.27
N GLY A 42 -6.60 3.14 -19.60
CA GLY A 42 -6.77 1.79 -19.08
C GLY A 42 -7.90 1.03 -19.75
N SER A 43 -7.92 -0.27 -19.52
CA SER A 43 -8.93 -1.19 -20.03
C SER A 43 -9.53 -2.04 -18.90
N GLU A 44 -10.82 -2.31 -18.98
CA GLU A 44 -11.55 -3.21 -18.09
C GLU A 44 -12.61 -3.95 -18.92
N GLN A 45 -12.75 -5.25 -18.69
CA GLN A 45 -13.65 -6.10 -19.45
C GLN A 45 -15.05 -6.15 -18.82
N GLU A 46 -15.12 -6.07 -17.50
CA GLU A 46 -16.37 -6.17 -16.77
C GLU A 46 -17.09 -4.81 -16.76
N THR A 47 -18.20 -4.73 -17.49
CA THR A 47 -19.01 -3.50 -17.66
C THR A 47 -19.37 -2.87 -16.32
N LYS A 48 -19.72 -3.68 -15.32
CA LYS A 48 -20.04 -3.18 -13.97
C LYS A 48 -18.88 -2.38 -13.35
N TYR A 49 -17.64 -2.81 -13.56
CA TYR A 49 -16.47 -2.09 -13.05
C TYR A 49 -16.17 -0.84 -13.87
N VAL A 50 -16.37 -0.89 -15.19
CA VAL A 50 -16.29 0.28 -16.06
C VAL A 50 -17.26 1.37 -15.60
N ASP A 51 -18.51 1.03 -15.30
CA ASP A 51 -19.53 1.98 -14.86
C ASP A 51 -19.14 2.64 -13.53
N ILE A 52 -18.67 1.84 -12.56
CA ILE A 52 -18.18 2.36 -11.27
C ILE A 52 -16.94 3.24 -11.48
N ALA A 53 -16.02 2.87 -12.38
CA ALA A 53 -14.85 3.68 -12.68
C ALA A 53 -15.23 5.04 -13.28
N ARG A 54 -16.22 5.08 -14.18
CA ARG A 54 -16.76 6.31 -14.77
C ARG A 54 -17.39 7.21 -13.71
N GLU A 55 -18.28 6.67 -12.87
CA GLU A 55 -18.89 7.43 -11.77
C GLU A 55 -17.83 8.02 -10.83
N ARG A 56 -16.77 7.26 -10.53
CA ARG A 56 -15.67 7.75 -9.69
C ARG A 56 -14.84 8.83 -10.36
N LEU A 57 -14.62 8.74 -11.68
CA LEU A 57 -13.94 9.78 -12.44
C LEU A 57 -14.77 11.06 -12.49
N GLU A 58 -16.08 10.95 -12.71
CA GLU A 58 -17.01 12.09 -12.65
C GLU A 58 -16.96 12.77 -11.28
N LYS A 59 -17.11 11.99 -10.19
CA LYS A 59 -16.96 12.51 -8.83
C LYS A 59 -15.60 13.16 -8.56
N TYR A 60 -14.54 12.67 -9.19
CA TYR A 60 -13.21 13.25 -9.07
C TYR A 60 -13.16 14.63 -9.74
N PHE A 61 -13.67 14.75 -10.96
CA PHE A 61 -13.74 16.02 -11.68
C PHE A 61 -14.69 17.04 -11.04
N ASP A 62 -15.76 16.55 -10.41
CA ASP A 62 -16.68 17.36 -9.61
C ASP A 62 -16.09 17.76 -8.23
N GLY A 63 -14.93 17.22 -7.86
CA GLY A 63 -14.25 17.51 -6.59
C GLY A 63 -14.91 16.90 -5.34
N VAL A 64 -15.85 15.97 -5.51
CA VAL A 64 -16.63 15.36 -4.43
C VAL A 64 -16.20 13.93 -4.09
N LEU A 65 -15.18 13.39 -4.78
CA LEU A 65 -14.72 12.03 -4.55
C LEU A 65 -14.14 11.86 -3.12
N PRO A 66 -14.73 10.99 -2.28
CA PRO A 66 -14.19 10.74 -0.94
C PRO A 66 -12.92 9.90 -1.05
N TYR A 67 -11.78 10.44 -0.64
CA TYR A 67 -10.55 9.68 -0.48
C TYR A 67 -9.80 10.05 0.81
N ARG A 68 -9.02 9.10 1.32
CA ARG A 68 -8.15 9.32 2.48
C ARG A 68 -6.78 9.79 1.95
N PRO A 69 -6.32 11.01 2.30
CA PRO A 69 -5.05 11.51 1.82
C PRO A 69 -3.87 10.67 2.33
N LEU A 70 -2.80 10.65 1.55
CA LEU A 70 -1.54 10.03 1.89
C LEU A 70 -0.99 10.69 3.18
N GLY A 71 -0.67 9.88 4.21
CA GLY A 71 -0.04 10.38 5.44
C GLY A 71 -0.88 10.32 6.72
N LYS A 72 -2.17 9.99 6.66
CA LYS A 72 -2.95 9.73 7.88
C LYS A 72 -2.51 8.40 8.50
N SER A 73 -1.75 8.46 9.60
CA SER A 73 -1.14 7.30 10.27
C SER A 73 -2.10 6.10 10.32
N VAL A 74 -1.58 4.96 9.87
CA VAL A 74 -2.23 3.67 10.10
C VAL A 74 -2.09 3.44 11.61
N TYR A 75 -3.22 3.08 12.22
CA TYR A 75 -3.40 2.73 13.62
C TYR A 75 -2.10 2.39 14.37
N GLN A 76 -1.76 3.18 15.40
CA GLN A 76 -0.70 2.86 16.35
C GLN A 76 -1.27 1.93 17.42
N PRO A 77 -0.90 0.63 17.45
CA PRO A 77 -1.38 -0.27 18.48
C PRO A 77 -0.90 0.23 19.85
N THR A 78 -1.83 0.44 20.77
CA THR A 78 -1.57 0.98 22.12
C THR A 78 -0.99 -0.05 23.09
N GLY A 79 -0.50 -1.20 22.59
CA GLY A 79 0.12 -2.27 23.38
C GLY A 79 -0.83 -3.09 24.26
N LYS A 80 -2.13 -2.76 24.31
CA LYS A 80 -3.15 -3.49 25.09
C LYS A 80 -3.89 -4.56 24.30
N GLU A 81 -3.56 -4.74 23.03
CA GLU A 81 -4.23 -5.66 22.13
C GLU A 81 -3.67 -7.07 22.28
N LYS A 82 -4.55 -8.07 22.37
CA LYS A 82 -4.17 -9.50 22.51
C LYS A 82 -3.26 -10.01 21.38
N ILE A 83 -3.28 -9.38 20.21
CA ILE A 83 -2.52 -9.79 19.01
C ILE A 83 -1.05 -9.34 19.08
N ALA A 84 -0.75 -8.26 19.81
CA ALA A 84 0.60 -7.69 19.94
C ALA A 84 1.33 -8.16 21.21
N GLN A 85 0.73 -9.06 21.98
CA GLN A 85 1.39 -9.65 23.14
C GLN A 85 2.22 -10.86 22.71
N ILE A 86 3.50 -10.86 23.08
CA ILE A 86 4.35 -12.04 22.91
C ILE A 86 3.73 -13.18 23.74
N PRO A 87 3.42 -14.34 23.15
CA PRO A 87 2.93 -15.50 23.88
C PRO A 87 3.90 -15.85 25.02
N LYS A 88 3.39 -16.19 26.21
CA LYS A 88 4.23 -16.47 27.39
C LYS A 88 5.25 -17.57 27.11
N GLU A 89 4.91 -18.50 26.22
CA GLU A 89 5.73 -19.60 25.75
C GLU A 89 7.07 -19.12 25.16
N TRP A 90 7.09 -17.95 24.50
CA TRP A 90 8.29 -17.39 23.85
C TRP A 90 9.21 -16.63 24.81
N GLN A 91 8.74 -16.31 26.02
CA GLN A 91 9.55 -15.60 27.02
C GLN A 91 10.70 -16.48 27.54
N SER A 92 10.49 -17.80 27.60
CA SER A 92 11.48 -18.78 28.05
C SER A 92 12.56 -19.14 27.02
N ALA A 93 12.31 -18.90 25.73
CA ALA A 93 13.24 -19.24 24.65
C ALA A 93 14.42 -18.25 24.55
N THR A 94 14.22 -17.00 24.96
CA THR A 94 15.25 -15.94 24.89
C THR A 94 16.39 -16.16 25.88
N GLN A 95 16.16 -16.92 26.95
CA GLN A 95 17.15 -17.15 28.01
C GLN A 95 18.14 -18.29 27.72
N ARG A 96 17.93 -19.10 26.66
CA ARG A 96 18.81 -20.24 26.34
C ARG A 96 20.00 -19.93 25.42
N HIS A 97 20.07 -18.75 24.81
CA HIS A 97 21.12 -18.41 23.82
C HIS A 97 22.18 -17.40 24.28
N MET A 98 22.26 -17.08 25.58
CA MET A 98 23.33 -16.25 26.15
C MET A 98 23.99 -16.92 27.34
N GLY A 99 24.62 -18.10 27.12
CA GLY A 99 25.31 -18.79 28.20
C GLY A 99 26.01 -20.09 27.84
N SER A 100 26.91 -20.09 26.85
CA SER A 100 28.15 -20.90 26.89
C SER A 100 29.03 -20.57 25.68
N GLY A 101 30.12 -19.86 25.95
CA GLY A 101 31.19 -19.69 24.96
C GLY A 101 31.95 -21.00 24.81
N THR A 102 32.00 -21.50 23.58
CA THR A 102 33.02 -22.48 23.17
C THR A 102 33.66 -21.96 21.88
N THR A 103 34.90 -21.53 22.01
CA THR A 103 35.78 -21.08 20.93
C THR A 103 35.99 -22.19 19.90
N TRP A 104 35.58 -21.97 18.65
CA TRP A 104 36.02 -22.81 17.52
C TRP A 104 37.30 -22.20 16.93
N GLY A 105 38.44 -22.85 17.21
CA GLY A 105 39.72 -22.51 16.62
C GLY A 105 39.80 -23.01 15.18
N PHE A 106 39.91 -22.09 14.23
CA PHE A 106 40.43 -22.38 12.89
C PHE A 106 41.94 -22.62 13.00
N ARG A 107 42.41 -23.75 12.50
CA ARG A 107 43.82 -23.98 12.22
C ARG A 107 43.93 -24.30 10.72
N HIS A 108 44.83 -23.57 10.05
CA HIS A 108 45.20 -23.70 8.64
C HIS A 108 45.67 -25.11 8.27
#